data_AF-A0A8B7NZK0-F1
#
_entry.id   AF-A0A8B7NZK0-F1
#
_cell.length_a   1.000
_cell.length_b   1.000
_cell.length_c   1.000
_cell.angle_alpha   90.00
_cell.angle_beta   90.00
_cell.angle_gamma   90.00
#
_symmetry.space_group_name_H-M   'P 1'
#
loop_
_entity.id
_entity.type
_entity.pdbx_description
1 polymer ?
#
loop_
_entity_poly.entity_id
_entity_poly.type
_entity_poly.pdbx_seq_one_letter_code
_entity_poly.pdbx_strand_id
1 'polypeptide(L)'
;MGHFRRCRFRSCWVILLDKLAPDERRALHGLPLSVKENVMVKGLDCTLGLLKKVGQPAPVDADVVTVLKELGAVPFVKTNASQLCISPGCSNPLWGAARHPLNAARTPGGSSGGEGVLIRDGDRCYR
;
A
#
# COMPACT_ATOMS: atom_id res chain seq x y z
N MET A 1 12.48 15.13 -1.40
CA MET A 1 13.14 13.82 -1.26
C MET A 1 12.16 12.83 -0.66
N GLY A 2 11.29 12.21 -1.45
CA GLY A 2 10.33 11.21 -0.96
C GLY A 2 10.95 9.83 -1.00
N HIS A 3 11.40 9.33 0.14
CA HIS A 3 11.87 7.95 0.24
C HIS A 3 10.66 7.01 0.26
N PHE A 4 10.36 6.37 -0.87
CA PHE A 4 9.50 5.18 -0.87
C PHE A 4 10.15 4.12 0.01
N ARG A 5 9.52 3.79 1.13
CA ARG A 5 9.78 2.49 1.75
C ARG A 5 9.04 1.46 0.89
N ARG A 6 9.72 0.88 -0.10
CA ARG A 6 9.36 -0.47 -0.56
C ARG A 6 9.29 -1.29 0.71
N CYS A 7 8.10 -1.76 1.07
CA CYS A 7 7.97 -2.71 2.14
C CYS A 7 8.70 -3.95 1.63
N ARG A 8 9.93 -4.19 2.11
CA ARG A 8 10.57 -5.47 1.89
C ARG A 8 9.81 -6.47 2.75
N PHE A 9 8.66 -6.92 2.27
CA PHE A 9 7.97 -8.11 2.76
C PHE A 9 8.80 -9.33 2.37
N ARG A 10 9.98 -9.49 2.97
CA ARG A 10 10.64 -10.79 3.08
C ARG A 10 10.08 -11.51 4.30
N SER A 11 8.75 -11.64 4.36
CA SER A 11 8.09 -12.41 5.39
C SER A 11 8.24 -13.90 5.05
N CYS A 12 8.63 -14.71 6.04
CA CYS A 12 8.79 -16.16 5.92
C CYS A 12 7.56 -16.84 5.29
N TRP A 13 6.38 -16.24 5.48
CA TRP A 13 5.11 -16.71 4.91
C TRP A 13 5.02 -16.63 3.37
N VAL A 14 5.63 -15.65 2.71
CA VAL A 14 5.61 -15.60 1.23
C VAL A 14 6.38 -16.77 0.63
N ILE A 15 7.48 -17.18 1.28
CA ILE A 15 8.25 -18.38 0.88
C ILE A 15 7.43 -19.66 1.11
N LEU A 16 6.53 -19.66 2.10
CA LEU A 16 5.62 -20.79 2.35
C LEU A 16 4.50 -20.84 1.30
N LEU A 17 4.00 -19.70 0.83
CA LEU A 17 3.04 -19.66 -0.27
C LEU A 17 3.61 -20.36 -1.51
N ASP A 18 4.83 -20.06 -1.92
CA ASP A 18 5.45 -20.67 -3.12
C ASP A 18 5.52 -22.21 -3.08
N LYS A 19 5.47 -22.80 -1.88
CA LYS A 19 5.53 -24.26 -1.66
C LYS A 19 4.17 -24.95 -1.73
N LEU A 20 3.06 -24.21 -1.79
CA LEU A 20 1.72 -24.79 -1.86
C LEU A 20 1.49 -25.51 -3.18
N ALA A 21 0.90 -26.70 -3.08
CA ALA A 21 0.48 -27.48 -4.26
C ALA A 21 -0.63 -26.73 -5.03
N PRO A 22 -0.77 -26.92 -6.34
CA PRO A 22 -1.74 -26.18 -7.15
C PRO A 22 -3.19 -26.23 -6.63
N ASP A 23 -3.59 -27.34 -6.05
CA ASP A 23 -4.90 -27.58 -5.43
C ASP A 23 -5.08 -26.88 -4.08
N GLU A 24 -3.99 -26.53 -3.40
CA GLU A 24 -4.00 -25.75 -2.15
C GLU A 24 -3.98 -24.22 -2.41
N ARG A 25 -3.77 -23.80 -3.66
CA ARG A 25 -3.72 -22.38 -4.04
C ARG A 25 -5.13 -21.79 -4.05
N ARG A 26 -5.30 -20.75 -3.26
CA ARG A 26 -6.55 -19.97 -3.18
C ARG A 26 -6.64 -18.93 -4.29
N ALA A 27 -7.80 -18.28 -4.41
CA ALA A 27 -8.18 -17.43 -5.55
C ALA A 27 -7.20 -16.29 -5.88
N LEU A 28 -6.44 -15.78 -4.91
CA LEU A 28 -5.50 -14.67 -5.10
C LEU A 28 -4.05 -15.08 -4.90
N HIS A 29 -3.74 -16.38 -4.98
CA HIS A 29 -2.42 -16.92 -4.70
C HIS A 29 -1.31 -16.20 -5.49
N GLY A 30 -0.36 -15.59 -4.75
CA GLY A 30 0.80 -14.90 -5.32
C GLY A 30 0.50 -13.54 -5.93
N LEU A 31 -0.76 -13.07 -5.90
CA LEU A 31 -1.14 -11.79 -6.50
C LEU A 31 -0.55 -10.63 -5.68
N PRO A 32 0.35 -9.79 -6.25
CA PRO A 32 0.83 -8.60 -5.57
C PRO A 32 -0.30 -7.61 -5.37
N LEU A 33 -0.47 -7.16 -4.12
CA LEU A 33 -1.52 -6.26 -3.71
C LEU A 33 -0.92 -4.97 -3.11
N SER A 34 -1.34 -3.82 -3.61
CA SER A 34 -1.11 -2.54 -2.96
C SER A 34 -2.15 -2.28 -1.87
N VAL A 35 -1.73 -1.61 -0.80
CA VAL A 35 -2.60 -1.30 0.34
C VAL A 35 -2.55 0.19 0.63
N LYS A 36 -3.70 0.87 0.61
CA LYS A 36 -3.75 2.31 0.90
C LYS A 36 -3.21 2.61 2.31
N GLU A 37 -2.51 3.74 2.48
CA GLU A 37 -1.84 4.10 3.73
C GLU A 37 -2.73 4.08 4.97
N ASN A 38 -4.02 4.38 4.84
CA ASN A 38 -4.97 4.37 5.96
C ASN A 38 -5.44 2.97 6.40
N VAL A 39 -5.07 1.93 5.66
CA VAL A 39 -5.40 0.54 6.00
C VAL A 39 -4.26 -0.05 6.82
N MET A 40 -4.62 -0.70 7.93
CA MET A 40 -3.67 -1.32 8.84
C MET A 40 -3.08 -2.59 8.23
N VAL A 41 -1.76 -2.69 8.26
CA VAL A 41 -1.01 -3.90 7.93
C VAL A 41 -0.06 -4.13 9.09
N LYS A 42 -0.13 -5.31 9.71
CA LYS A 42 0.64 -5.65 10.90
C LYS A 42 2.13 -5.37 10.69
N GLY A 43 2.73 -4.65 11.64
CA GLY A 43 4.15 -4.29 11.60
C GLY A 43 4.50 -3.08 10.72
N LEU A 44 3.51 -2.45 10.07
CA LEU A 44 3.70 -1.22 9.30
C LEU A 44 2.91 -0.06 9.91
N ASP A 45 3.47 1.15 9.81
CA ASP A 45 2.81 2.36 10.26
C ASP A 45 1.51 2.63 9.48
N CYS A 46 0.51 3.16 10.17
CA CYS A 46 -0.73 3.68 9.60
C CYS A 46 -0.91 5.13 10.06
N THR A 47 -0.25 6.04 9.36
CA THR A 47 0.00 7.42 9.78
C THR A 47 -1.15 8.37 9.50
N LEU A 48 -1.97 8.11 8.48
CA LEU A 48 -2.97 9.04 7.93
C LEU A 48 -2.37 10.39 7.52
N GLY A 49 -1.06 10.44 7.21
CA GLY A 49 -0.35 11.70 6.97
C GLY A 49 -0.12 12.53 8.25
N LEU A 50 -0.18 11.93 9.44
CA LEU A 50 0.03 12.59 10.73
C LEU A 50 1.40 12.24 11.33
N LEU A 51 2.22 13.25 11.61
CA LEU A 51 3.52 13.08 12.29
C LEU A 51 3.40 12.32 13.61
N LYS A 52 2.32 12.55 14.38
CA LYS A 52 2.10 11.89 15.68
C LYS A 52 1.96 10.37 15.61
N LYS A 53 1.78 9.79 14.43
CA LYS A 53 1.58 8.35 14.21
C LYS A 53 2.79 7.66 13.57
N VAL A 54 3.86 8.39 13.29
CA VAL A 54 5.11 7.82 12.74
C VAL A 54 5.79 6.97 13.81
N GLY A 55 6.29 5.79 13.43
CA GLY A 55 6.93 4.85 14.34
C GLY A 55 5.94 4.10 15.25
N GLN A 56 4.65 4.10 14.91
CA GLN A 56 3.59 3.36 15.60
C GLN A 56 3.03 2.28 14.66
N PRO A 57 3.74 1.16 14.50
CA PRO A 57 3.32 0.10 13.59
C PRO A 57 2.01 -0.53 14.08
N ALA A 58 1.14 -0.89 13.14
CA ALA A 58 -0.12 -1.52 13.48
C ALA A 58 0.11 -2.88 14.17
N PRO A 59 -0.58 -3.18 15.28
CA PRO A 59 -0.41 -4.45 16.00
C PRO A 59 -1.04 -5.64 15.26
N VAL A 60 -2.04 -5.37 14.43
CA VAL A 60 -2.81 -6.35 13.67
C VAL A 60 -3.05 -5.85 12.25
N ASP A 61 -3.33 -6.78 11.34
CA ASP A 61 -3.86 -6.46 10.02
C ASP A 61 -5.32 -5.99 10.16
N ALA A 62 -5.76 -5.10 9.26
CA ALA A 62 -7.19 -4.83 9.10
C ALA A 62 -7.89 -6.08 8.54
N ASP A 63 -9.18 -6.27 8.84
CA ASP A 63 -9.95 -7.45 8.43
C ASP A 63 -9.85 -7.74 6.92
N VAL A 64 -9.92 -6.69 6.10
CA VAL A 64 -9.76 -6.81 4.64
C VAL A 64 -8.38 -7.32 4.24
N VAL A 65 -7.31 -6.91 4.94
CA VAL A 65 -5.95 -7.38 4.68
C VAL A 65 -5.80 -8.83 5.13
N THR A 66 -6.40 -9.20 6.26
CA THR A 66 -6.44 -10.59 6.75
C THR A 66 -7.09 -11.51 5.71
N VAL A 67 -8.30 -11.17 5.25
CA VAL A 67 -9.02 -11.97 4.24
C VAL A 67 -8.23 -12.06 2.93
N LEU A 68 -7.64 -10.95 2.46
CA LEU A 68 -6.86 -10.97 1.21
C LEU A 68 -5.60 -11.83 1.33
N LYS A 69 -4.88 -11.78 2.46
CA LYS A 69 -3.75 -12.68 2.73
C LYS A 69 -4.20 -14.13 2.82
N GLU A 70 -5.32 -14.39 3.49
CA GLU A 70 -5.92 -15.72 3.55
C GLU A 70 -6.27 -16.24 2.16
N LEU A 71 -6.73 -15.41 1.23
CA LEU A 71 -6.96 -15.80 -0.16
C LEU A 71 -5.66 -15.97 -0.99
N GLY A 72 -4.50 -15.74 -0.38
CA GLY A 72 -3.18 -15.93 -0.98
C GLY A 72 -2.58 -14.66 -1.61
N ALA A 73 -3.23 -13.49 -1.45
CA ALA A 73 -2.68 -12.23 -1.94
C ALA A 73 -1.45 -11.80 -1.14
N VAL A 74 -0.56 -11.06 -1.79
CA VAL A 74 0.73 -10.63 -1.24
C VAL A 74 0.77 -9.10 -1.16
N PRO A 75 0.40 -8.50 -0.01
CA PRO A 75 0.62 -7.07 0.21
C PRO A 75 2.10 -6.73 0.05
N PHE A 76 2.45 -5.84 -0.88
CA PHE A 76 3.85 -5.54 -1.19
C PHE A 76 4.23 -4.07 -0.97
N VAL A 77 3.25 -3.17 -0.95
CA VAL A 77 3.49 -1.73 -0.81
C VAL A 77 2.32 -1.05 -0.12
N LYS A 78 2.63 0.03 0.62
CA LYS A 78 1.63 0.99 1.06
C LYS A 78 1.62 2.23 0.17
N THR A 79 0.46 2.62 -0.36
CA THR A 79 0.35 3.75 -1.29
C THR A 79 -0.04 5.03 -0.58
N ASN A 80 0.44 6.17 -1.09
CA ASN A 80 0.18 7.47 -0.48
C ASN A 80 -1.33 7.81 -0.45
N ALA A 81 -1.74 8.53 0.58
CA ALA A 81 -3.11 9.01 0.75
C ALA A 81 -3.13 10.50 1.12
N SER A 82 -4.26 11.17 0.90
CA SER A 82 -4.44 12.52 1.42
C SER A 82 -4.35 12.53 2.95
N GLN A 83 -3.84 13.62 3.53
CA GLN A 83 -3.84 13.77 4.98
C GLN A 83 -5.27 13.54 5.51
N LEU A 84 -5.39 12.71 6.56
CA LEU A 84 -6.67 12.29 7.17
C LEU A 84 -7.71 11.67 6.22
N CYS A 85 -7.35 11.39 4.96
CA CYS A 85 -8.29 10.99 3.91
C CYS A 85 -9.42 11.98 3.60
N ILE A 86 -9.30 13.25 4.01
CA ILE A 86 -10.37 14.27 3.90
C ILE A 86 -10.33 15.10 2.60
N SER A 87 -9.30 14.94 1.76
CA SER A 87 -9.11 15.76 0.56
C SER A 87 -9.30 14.94 -0.71
N PRO A 88 -9.89 15.53 -1.78
CA PRO A 88 -9.93 14.94 -3.11
C PRO A 88 -8.58 15.03 -3.85
N GLY A 89 -7.57 15.67 -3.26
CA GLY A 89 -6.17 15.56 -3.70
C GLY A 89 -5.44 14.43 -2.96
N CYS A 90 -4.18 14.17 -3.30
CA CYS A 90 -3.36 13.19 -2.60
C CYS A 90 -2.03 13.82 -2.17
N SER A 91 -2.07 14.54 -1.05
CA SER A 91 -0.91 15.20 -0.45
C SER A 91 -0.98 15.13 1.07
N ASN A 92 0.17 14.97 1.71
CA ASN A 92 0.33 15.10 3.15
C ASN A 92 1.77 15.53 3.52
N PRO A 93 2.00 16.05 4.74
CA PRO A 93 3.32 16.53 5.16
C PRO A 93 4.40 15.45 5.30
N LEU A 94 4.04 14.16 5.42
CA LEU A 94 4.98 13.06 5.61
C LEU A 94 5.60 12.59 4.29
N TRP A 95 4.75 12.42 3.28
CA TRP A 95 5.09 11.78 2.01
C TRP A 95 5.08 12.75 0.82
N GLY A 96 4.57 13.97 1.02
CA GLY A 96 4.36 14.95 -0.02
C GLY A 96 3.14 14.64 -0.90
N ALA A 97 3.09 15.31 -2.05
CA ALA A 97 2.03 15.15 -3.04
C ALA A 97 2.33 14.02 -4.03
N ALA A 98 1.37 13.10 -4.21
CA ALA A 98 1.37 12.20 -5.36
C ALA A 98 1.12 13.02 -6.64
N ARG A 99 1.74 12.59 -7.74
CA ARG A 99 1.68 13.27 -9.05
C ARG A 99 0.89 12.44 -10.03
N HIS A 100 0.05 13.07 -10.84
CA HIS A 100 -0.67 12.36 -11.89
C HIS A 100 0.31 11.85 -12.96
N PRO A 101 0.23 10.57 -13.36
CA PRO A 101 1.25 9.92 -14.18
C PRO A 101 1.42 10.53 -15.58
N LEU A 102 0.31 10.95 -16.20
CA LEU A 102 0.32 11.53 -17.55
C LEU A 102 0.66 13.03 -17.57
N ASN A 103 0.55 13.73 -16.44
CA ASN A 103 0.74 15.18 -16.38
C ASN A 103 0.97 15.61 -14.93
N ALA A 104 2.22 15.91 -14.57
CA ALA A 104 2.60 16.28 -13.21
C ALA A 104 1.95 17.57 -12.68
N ALA A 105 1.37 18.41 -13.55
CA ALA A 105 0.62 19.60 -13.15
C ALA A 105 -0.83 19.29 -12.73
N ARG A 106 -1.29 18.04 -12.89
CA ARG A 106 -2.64 17.61 -12.49
C ARG A 106 -2.60 16.82 -11.18
N THR A 107 -3.69 16.93 -10.42
CA THR A 107 -3.91 16.03 -9.27
C THR A 107 -4.15 14.60 -9.75
N PRO A 108 -3.59 13.56 -9.10
CA PRO A 108 -3.97 12.17 -9.35
C PRO A 108 -5.35 11.81 -8.78
N GLY A 109 -6.06 12.77 -8.17
CA GLY A 109 -7.27 12.53 -7.40
C GLY A 109 -6.95 12.06 -5.97
N GLY A 110 -7.99 11.70 -5.23
CA GLY A 110 -7.88 11.46 -3.79
C GLY A 110 -9.19 10.99 -3.15
N SER A 111 -9.13 10.49 -1.91
CA SER A 111 -7.92 10.41 -1.08
C SER A 111 -7.00 9.23 -1.42
N SER A 112 -7.45 8.30 -2.28
CA SER A 112 -6.72 7.11 -2.73
C SER A 112 -5.81 7.36 -3.94
N GLY A 113 -5.28 8.58 -4.11
CA GLY A 113 -4.53 8.95 -5.31
C GLY A 113 -3.29 8.08 -5.55
N GLY A 114 -2.60 7.63 -4.48
CA GLY A 114 -1.46 6.74 -4.60
C GLY A 114 -1.80 5.38 -5.23
N GLU A 115 -2.97 4.81 -4.93
CA GLU A 115 -3.46 3.58 -5.58
C GLU A 115 -3.70 3.82 -7.07
N GLY A 116 -4.38 4.92 -7.41
CA GLY A 116 -4.68 5.25 -8.81
C GLY A 116 -3.43 5.43 -9.67
N VAL A 117 -2.40 6.09 -9.12
CA VAL A 117 -1.10 6.25 -9.78
C VAL A 117 -0.41 4.90 -9.98
N LEU A 118 -0.33 4.09 -8.92
CA LEU A 118 0.36 2.79 -8.97
C LEU A 118 -0.30 1.82 -9.94
N ILE A 119 -1.63 1.72 -9.93
CA ILE A 119 -2.36 0.84 -10.84
C ILE A 119 -2.18 1.29 -12.30
N ARG A 120 -2.13 2.60 -12.55
CA ARG A 120 -1.99 3.15 -13.90
C ARG A 120 -0.59 2.96 -14.50
N ASP A 121 0.47 3.24 -13.74
CA ASP A 121 1.85 3.18 -14.24
C ASP A 121 2.48 1.77 -14.12
N GLY A 122 1.78 0.84 -13.47
CA GLY A 122 2.35 -0.41 -13.01
C GLY A 122 3.25 -0.17 -11.80
N ASP A 123 3.93 -1.21 -11.33
CA ASP A 123 4.93 -1.19 -10.24
C ASP A 123 6.10 -0.19 -10.44
N ARG A 124 6.08 0.55 -11.55
CA ARG A 124 6.83 1.78 -11.79
C ARG A 124 6.25 2.93 -10.97
N CYS A 125 6.44 2.91 -9.65
CA CYS A 125 6.46 4.16 -8.90
C CYS A 125 7.66 5.00 -9.39
N TYR A 126 7.42 5.89 -10.36
CA TYR A 126 8.42 6.82 -10.88
C TYR A 126 8.83 7.87 -9.83
N ARG A 127 10.17 8.07 -9.77
CA ARG A 127 11.00 9.18 -9.25
C ARG A 127 10.40 10.24 -8.33
#